data_AF-A0AAD9IUZ6-F1
#
_entry.id   AF-A0AAD9IUZ6-F1
#
_cell.length_a   1.000
_cell.length_b   1.000
_cell.length_c   1.000
_cell.angle_alpha   90.00
_cell.angle_beta   90.00
_cell.angle_gamma   90.00
#
_symmetry.space_group_name_H-M   'P 1'
#
loop_
_entity.id
_entity.type
_entity.pdbx_description
1 polymer ?
#
loop_
_entity_poly.entity_id
_entity_poly.type
_entity_poly.pdbx_seq_one_letter_code
_entity_poly.pdbx_strand_id
1 'polypeptide(L)'
;MIRNLWLLVIGLVCFVMITLLGYVQWQDTVSVVISSDSTTSSVETPPLGSAPIGNGSDSEPTRKPLLKSKGISHTIHAKNSSIWTCTAIPAIKARSNEWQVVTKNTTYIYSAYLDQRFTDSTLVRVFGIISDDGFGEDDFIRRRYYCMAWRTDDLVAMVTEGSLVLIGRNRSRYSAVQFQCHYDVGVDDFATASIVTEECSSPNNALKITNIVRTRAERDFTVCLSGPLKHMYANANQFVEWMELNQLLGAELFYIYDYSVGRELMAYLKYYQSRGLLKLLPWKLPFSVEFDPVNGSEFDTFRKLWNYGQEVLIPDCLYRNMYKSRFVVFEDLDELIVPRQRDPITWSEMIRTSECKHKSTAAYVARNVFFNPESEIETPAAAAADYRSILDMNQRQDYVYQVNSRSKYIAFPDRVIIPYIHKILYTMDEHEVCSLAPETALLHHYRIPNNRKTEIADHTLDKYKEKVLSQIQLVRERVMAEYKK
;
A
#
# COMPACT_ATOMS: atom_id res chain seq x y z
N MET A 1 48.66 50.29 -15.14
CA MET A 1 48.44 49.87 -16.54
C MET A 1 48.64 48.37 -16.81
N ILE A 2 49.08 47.55 -15.83
CA ILE A 2 49.32 46.10 -16.02
C ILE A 2 48.15 45.22 -15.52
N ARG A 3 47.21 45.74 -14.71
CA ARG A 3 46.05 44.98 -14.18
C ARG A 3 44.89 44.80 -15.17
N ASN A 4 44.80 45.62 -16.22
CA ASN A 4 43.74 45.51 -17.24
C ASN A 4 44.11 44.60 -18.43
N LEU A 5 45.39 44.20 -18.56
CA LEU A 5 45.83 43.28 -19.61
C LEU A 5 45.48 41.82 -19.26
N TRP A 6 45.49 41.46 -17.97
CA TRP A 6 45.16 40.11 -17.49
C TRP A 6 43.68 39.72 -17.66
N LEU A 7 42.76 40.68 -17.52
CA LEU A 7 41.32 40.42 -17.68
C LEU A 7 40.93 40.22 -19.16
N LEU A 8 41.65 40.86 -20.09
CA LEU A 8 41.45 40.67 -21.54
C LEU A 8 41.98 39.31 -22.03
N VAL A 9 43.08 38.81 -21.46
CA VAL A 9 43.65 37.50 -21.81
C VAL A 9 42.76 36.35 -21.31
N ILE A 10 42.19 36.45 -20.10
CA ILE A 10 41.29 35.42 -19.56
C ILE A 10 39.95 35.37 -20.33
N GLY A 11 39.44 36.53 -20.77
CA GLY A 11 38.23 36.62 -21.60
C GLY A 11 38.40 35.97 -22.97
N LEU A 12 39.56 36.11 -23.61
CA LEU A 12 39.84 35.50 -24.92
C LEU A 12 39.99 33.97 -24.83
N VAL A 13 40.61 33.45 -23.76
CA VAL A 13 40.80 32.01 -23.57
C VAL A 13 39.47 31.27 -23.33
N CYS A 14 38.53 31.90 -22.62
CA CYS A 14 37.20 31.31 -22.41
C CYS A 14 36.35 31.28 -23.68
N PHE A 15 36.48 32.26 -24.58
CA PHE A 15 35.70 32.32 -25.81
C PHE A 15 36.19 31.33 -26.89
N VAL A 16 37.48 31.01 -26.91
CA VAL A 16 38.07 30.00 -27.81
C VAL A 16 37.74 28.57 -27.35
N MET A 17 37.62 28.32 -26.04
CA MET A 17 37.21 27.01 -25.51
C MET A 17 35.74 26.67 -25.79
N ILE A 18 34.85 27.67 -25.80
CA ILE A 18 33.42 27.47 -26.09
C ILE A 18 33.16 27.22 -27.58
N THR A 19 33.97 27.79 -28.47
CA THR A 19 33.87 27.55 -29.91
C THR A 19 34.50 26.23 -30.36
N LEU A 20 35.50 25.69 -29.63
CA LEU A 20 36.11 24.39 -29.91
C LEU A 20 35.31 23.17 -29.42
N LEU A 21 34.42 23.34 -28.43
CA LEU A 21 33.55 22.25 -27.94
C LEU A 21 32.24 22.09 -28.74
N GLY A 22 31.91 23.04 -29.62
CA GLY A 22 30.70 23.03 -30.45
C GLY A 22 30.86 22.36 -31.82
N TYR A 23 32.04 21.81 -32.14
CA TYR A 23 32.37 21.36 -33.51
C TYR A 23 33.03 19.97 -33.52
N VAL A 24 32.38 18.95 -32.96
CA VAL A 24 32.71 17.55 -33.28
C VAL A 24 31.41 16.75 -33.48
N GLN A 25 30.95 16.72 -34.73
CA GLN A 25 30.17 15.62 -35.29
C GLN A 25 31.11 14.42 -35.52
N TRP A 26 30.66 13.22 -35.17
CA TRP A 26 31.01 11.94 -35.81
C TRP A 26 29.78 11.04 -35.58
N GLN A 27 28.90 10.85 -36.57
CA GLN A 27 28.99 9.87 -37.67
C GLN A 27 29.43 8.48 -37.21
N ASP A 28 28.44 7.61 -36.97
CA ASP A 28 28.56 6.19 -37.28
C ASP A 28 27.32 5.76 -38.06
N THR A 29 27.53 5.56 -39.36
CA THR A 29 26.63 4.91 -40.31
C THR A 29 26.74 3.40 -40.15
N VAL A 30 25.66 2.73 -39.75
CA VAL A 30 25.43 1.31 -40.08
C VAL A 30 24.17 1.24 -40.91
N SER A 31 24.37 0.86 -42.18
CA SER A 31 23.34 0.62 -43.18
C SER A 31 22.52 -0.61 -42.82
N VAL A 32 21.20 -0.45 -42.63
CA VAL A 32 20.25 -1.57 -42.69
C VAL A 32 19.21 -1.26 -43.77
N VAL A 33 19.16 -2.18 -44.73
CA VAL A 33 18.27 -2.19 -45.89
C VAL A 33 16.81 -2.25 -45.42
N ILE A 34 16.00 -1.26 -45.80
CA ILE A 34 14.54 -1.31 -45.71
C ILE A 34 14.02 -1.76 -47.07
N SER A 35 13.41 -2.93 -47.16
CA SER A 35 12.36 -3.18 -48.15
C SER A 35 11.00 -3.06 -47.47
N SER A 36 10.10 -2.42 -48.20
CA SER A 36 8.70 -2.14 -47.90
C SER A 36 7.91 -3.39 -47.51
N ASP A 37 7.01 -3.28 -46.52
CA ASP A 37 5.60 -3.16 -46.85
C ASP A 37 4.72 -2.73 -45.66
N SER A 38 3.68 -2.01 -46.07
CA SER A 38 2.68 -1.23 -45.36
C SER A 38 1.77 -2.02 -44.40
N THR A 39 1.35 -1.40 -43.29
CA THR A 39 0.04 -0.70 -43.22
C THR A 39 -0.24 -0.12 -41.83
N THR A 40 -0.90 1.03 -41.89
CA THR A 40 -1.17 2.07 -40.89
C THR A 40 -2.40 1.81 -40.02
N SER A 41 -2.40 2.32 -38.78
CA SER A 41 -3.46 3.24 -38.33
C SER A 41 -3.00 4.07 -37.11
N SER A 42 -2.80 5.36 -37.38
CA SER A 42 -2.53 6.43 -36.43
C SER A 42 -3.74 6.74 -35.55
N VAL A 43 -3.51 7.00 -34.26
CA VAL A 43 -4.45 7.71 -33.38
C VAL A 43 -3.93 9.13 -33.23
N GLU A 44 -4.57 10.05 -33.95
CA GLU A 44 -4.36 11.49 -33.83
C GLU A 44 -4.98 12.03 -32.52
N THR A 45 -4.25 12.90 -31.84
CA THR A 45 -4.73 13.72 -30.72
C THR A 45 -5.57 14.90 -31.23
N PRO A 46 -6.79 15.16 -30.72
CA PRO A 46 -7.52 16.37 -31.08
C PRO A 46 -7.17 17.56 -30.17
N PRO A 47 -7.22 18.80 -30.68
CA PRO A 47 -6.87 20.02 -29.97
C PRO A 47 -8.01 20.59 -29.10
N LEU A 48 -7.63 21.50 -28.19
CA LEU A 48 -8.53 22.32 -27.37
C LEU A 48 -9.52 23.11 -28.26
N GLY A 49 -10.81 22.96 -27.98
CA GLY A 49 -11.89 23.77 -28.54
C GLY A 49 -13.06 23.87 -27.57
N SER A 50 -13.40 25.12 -27.22
CA SER A 50 -14.57 25.54 -26.45
C SER A 50 -15.88 25.29 -27.20
N ALA A 51 -16.93 24.78 -26.52
CA ALA A 51 -18.30 24.76 -27.03
C ALA A 51 -19.34 24.59 -25.89
N PRO A 52 -20.64 24.91 -26.12
CA PRO A 52 -21.49 25.61 -25.17
C PRO A 52 -22.57 24.75 -24.46
N ILE A 53 -23.30 25.44 -23.57
CA ILE A 53 -24.46 25.01 -22.79
C ILE A 53 -25.53 24.34 -23.68
N GLY A 54 -25.98 23.15 -23.28
CA GLY A 54 -27.16 22.47 -23.83
C GLY A 54 -27.74 21.46 -22.83
N ASN A 55 -28.98 21.70 -22.40
CA ASN A 55 -29.80 20.78 -21.62
C ASN A 55 -30.14 19.54 -22.46
N GLY A 56 -29.98 18.36 -21.87
CA GLY A 56 -30.42 17.09 -22.46
C GLY A 56 -30.32 15.97 -21.44
N SER A 57 -31.46 15.58 -20.90
CA SER A 57 -31.63 14.37 -20.08
C SER A 57 -31.32 13.14 -20.92
N ASP A 58 -30.30 12.38 -20.53
CA ASP A 58 -30.13 11.01 -21.01
C ASP A 58 -29.73 10.09 -19.84
N SER A 59 -30.53 9.04 -19.73
CA SER A 59 -30.47 7.95 -18.75
C SER A 59 -29.11 7.24 -18.75
N GLU A 60 -28.51 7.16 -17.56
CA GLU A 60 -27.27 6.45 -17.28
C GLU A 60 -27.46 4.92 -17.48
N PRO A 61 -26.58 4.21 -18.22
CA PRO A 61 -26.68 2.77 -18.35
C PRO A 61 -26.20 2.11 -17.04
N THR A 62 -27.07 1.29 -16.45
CA THR A 62 -26.78 0.42 -15.29
C THR A 62 -25.52 -0.43 -15.54
N ARG A 63 -24.34 0.07 -15.12
CA ARG A 63 -23.12 -0.74 -15.06
C ARG A 63 -23.23 -1.73 -13.91
N LYS A 64 -22.95 -3.01 -14.19
CA LYS A 64 -22.78 -4.03 -13.15
C LYS A 64 -21.72 -3.54 -12.14
N PRO A 65 -21.94 -3.67 -10.81
CA PRO A 65 -21.04 -3.13 -9.77
C PRO A 65 -19.71 -3.90 -9.63
N LEU A 66 -19.58 -5.01 -10.36
CA LEU A 66 -18.43 -5.90 -10.36
C LEU A 66 -17.35 -5.39 -11.33
N LEU A 67 -16.18 -5.09 -10.78
CA LEU A 67 -14.97 -4.73 -11.51
C LEU A 67 -14.08 -5.96 -11.63
N LYS A 68 -13.73 -6.31 -12.87
CA LYS A 68 -12.69 -7.31 -13.14
C LYS A 68 -11.34 -6.73 -12.69
N SER A 69 -10.83 -7.19 -11.57
CA SER A 69 -9.38 -7.22 -11.31
C SER A 69 -8.73 -8.13 -12.36
N LYS A 70 -7.42 -7.97 -12.61
CA LYS A 70 -6.70 -8.93 -13.45
C LYS A 70 -6.79 -10.30 -12.75
N GLY A 71 -7.65 -11.20 -13.23
CA GLY A 71 -7.65 -12.60 -12.82
C GLY A 71 -6.35 -13.23 -13.32
N ILE A 72 -5.64 -13.95 -12.45
CA ILE A 72 -4.34 -14.50 -12.82
C ILE A 72 -4.50 -15.95 -13.28
N SER A 73 -5.07 -16.15 -14.46
CA SER A 73 -5.04 -17.47 -15.10
C SER A 73 -3.70 -17.73 -15.83
N HIS A 74 -2.83 -16.73 -16.03
CA HIS A 74 -1.61 -16.92 -16.86
C HIS A 74 -0.26 -16.69 -16.15
N THR A 75 -0.23 -16.25 -14.90
CA THR A 75 1.03 -15.98 -14.17
C THR A 75 1.16 -16.79 -12.87
N ILE A 76 0.09 -17.47 -12.42
CA ILE A 76 0.06 -18.26 -11.17
C ILE A 76 0.00 -19.76 -11.44
N HIS A 77 -0.53 -20.23 -12.57
CA HIS A 77 -0.39 -21.65 -12.91
C HIS A 77 1.09 -21.99 -13.09
N ALA A 78 1.51 -23.02 -12.35
CA ALA A 78 2.87 -23.48 -12.22
C ALA A 78 3.59 -23.44 -13.58
N LYS A 79 4.70 -22.67 -13.66
CA LYS A 79 5.85 -23.27 -14.35
C LYS A 79 6.06 -24.59 -13.64
N ASN A 80 6.24 -25.67 -14.40
CA ASN A 80 6.55 -26.99 -13.88
C ASN A 80 7.92 -26.92 -13.17
N SER A 81 7.95 -26.28 -12.00
CA SER A 81 9.16 -25.97 -11.26
C SER A 81 9.57 -27.25 -10.59
N SER A 82 10.75 -27.75 -10.95
CA SER A 82 11.32 -28.88 -10.24
C SER A 82 11.50 -28.52 -8.77
N ILE A 83 11.24 -29.47 -7.89
CA ILE A 83 11.51 -29.35 -6.46
C ILE A 83 12.66 -30.29 -6.13
N TRP A 84 13.62 -29.80 -5.36
CA TRP A 84 14.75 -30.59 -4.91
C TRP A 84 15.12 -30.22 -3.49
N THR A 85 16.08 -30.96 -2.92
CA THR A 85 16.49 -30.79 -1.53
C THR A 85 17.92 -30.32 -1.43
N CYS A 86 18.20 -29.40 -0.50
CA CYS A 86 19.56 -28.98 -0.17
C CYS A 86 19.82 -29.16 1.34
N THR A 87 21.00 -29.67 1.73
CA THR A 87 21.43 -29.76 3.15
C THR A 87 21.90 -28.41 3.73
N ALA A 88 21.60 -27.30 3.05
CA ALA A 88 21.95 -25.97 3.53
C ALA A 88 21.07 -25.62 4.73
N ILE A 89 21.69 -25.49 5.91
CA ILE A 89 21.03 -24.98 7.10
C ILE A 89 21.20 -23.45 7.09
N PRO A 90 20.16 -22.65 7.36
CA PRO A 90 20.34 -21.22 7.53
C PRO A 90 21.35 -20.97 8.65
N ALA A 91 22.42 -20.23 8.35
CA ALA A 91 23.41 -19.84 9.35
C ALA A 91 22.85 -18.89 10.42
N ILE A 92 21.55 -18.57 10.35
CA ILE A 92 20.88 -17.51 11.11
C ILE A 92 19.52 -18.04 11.59
N LYS A 93 19.19 -17.73 12.85
CA LYS A 93 17.88 -18.01 13.43
C LYS A 93 16.76 -17.30 12.64
N ALA A 94 15.66 -18.00 12.41
CA ALA A 94 14.47 -17.42 11.77
C ALA A 94 13.91 -16.25 12.59
N ARG A 95 13.62 -15.14 11.90
CA ARG A 95 13.14 -13.88 12.50
C ARG A 95 11.92 -13.34 11.73
N SER A 96 11.18 -12.44 12.35
CA SER A 96 9.97 -11.82 11.79
C SER A 96 9.92 -10.33 12.12
N ASN A 97 9.19 -9.56 11.32
CA ASN A 97 8.96 -8.12 11.52
C ASN A 97 10.24 -7.28 11.33
N GLU A 98 11.17 -7.72 10.51
CA GLU A 98 12.37 -6.95 10.19
C GLU A 98 12.80 -7.22 8.75
N TRP A 99 13.41 -6.22 8.12
CA TRP A 99 13.98 -6.36 6.79
C TRP A 99 15.26 -7.18 6.85
N GLN A 100 15.36 -8.16 5.96
CA GLN A 100 16.51 -9.04 5.83
C GLN A 100 17.11 -8.88 4.44
N VAL A 101 18.44 -8.91 4.39
CA VAL A 101 19.19 -8.76 3.14
C VAL A 101 19.20 -10.09 2.43
N VAL A 102 18.86 -10.10 1.14
CA VAL A 102 19.19 -11.21 0.24
C VAL A 102 20.49 -10.85 -0.48
N THR A 103 20.46 -9.74 -1.19
CA THR A 103 21.63 -9.17 -1.87
C THR A 103 21.74 -7.70 -1.49
N LYS A 104 22.88 -7.32 -0.92
CA LYS A 104 23.11 -5.96 -0.41
C LYS A 104 22.86 -4.92 -1.50
N ASN A 105 22.15 -3.85 -1.16
CA ASN A 105 21.76 -2.75 -2.06
C ASN A 105 20.80 -3.10 -3.19
N THR A 106 20.40 -4.37 -3.36
CA THR A 106 19.58 -4.77 -4.52
C THR A 106 18.36 -5.59 -4.15
N THR A 107 18.36 -6.39 -3.09
CA THR A 107 17.21 -7.23 -2.72
C THR A 107 17.09 -7.38 -1.22
N TYR A 108 15.91 -7.03 -0.72
CA TYR A 108 15.55 -7.13 0.69
C TYR A 108 14.17 -7.78 0.84
N ILE A 109 13.98 -8.61 1.86
CA ILE A 109 12.73 -9.30 2.16
C ILE A 109 12.27 -8.96 3.57
N TYR A 110 10.96 -8.97 3.83
CA TYR A 110 10.39 -8.56 5.13
C TYR A 110 9.57 -9.66 5.80
N SER A 111 8.78 -10.40 5.03
CA SER A 111 7.85 -11.39 5.59
C SER A 111 7.55 -12.54 4.65
N ALA A 112 7.21 -13.69 5.23
CA ALA A 112 6.90 -14.93 4.54
C ALA A 112 5.60 -15.53 5.08
N TYR A 113 4.79 -16.08 4.17
CA TYR A 113 3.49 -16.66 4.48
C TYR A 113 3.24 -17.93 3.67
N LEU A 114 2.62 -18.91 4.32
CA LEU A 114 2.13 -20.11 3.66
C LEU A 114 0.77 -19.82 3.04
N ASP A 115 0.59 -20.07 1.75
CA ASP A 115 -0.67 -19.88 1.05
C ASP A 115 -1.13 -21.19 0.42
N GLN A 116 -2.16 -21.76 1.03
CA GLN A 116 -2.76 -23.04 0.67
C GLN A 116 -4.20 -22.86 0.18
N ARG A 117 -4.52 -21.69 -0.36
CA ARG A 117 -5.83 -21.42 -0.96
C ARG A 117 -6.00 -22.09 -2.33
N PHE A 118 -4.90 -22.59 -2.90
CA PHE A 118 -4.87 -23.33 -4.16
C PHE A 118 -4.94 -24.83 -3.88
N THR A 119 -5.74 -25.57 -4.66
CA THR A 119 -5.96 -27.01 -4.47
C THR A 119 -4.86 -27.88 -5.07
N ASP A 120 -4.11 -27.34 -6.02
CA ASP A 120 -3.10 -28.02 -6.83
C ASP A 120 -1.66 -27.64 -6.45
N SER A 121 -1.47 -26.74 -5.48
CA SER A 121 -0.15 -26.25 -5.08
C SER A 121 -0.13 -25.73 -3.65
N THR A 122 1.01 -25.89 -2.97
CA THR A 122 1.30 -25.15 -1.75
C THR A 122 2.27 -24.02 -2.08
N LEU A 123 1.94 -22.79 -1.70
CA LEU A 123 2.79 -21.64 -1.97
C LEU A 123 3.44 -21.14 -0.68
N VAL A 124 4.71 -20.75 -0.78
CA VAL A 124 5.30 -19.79 0.16
C VAL A 124 5.41 -18.45 -0.56
N ARG A 125 4.76 -17.43 0.00
CA ARG A 125 4.83 -16.05 -0.50
C ARG A 125 5.75 -15.24 0.37
N VAL A 126 6.79 -14.67 -0.25
CA VAL A 126 7.74 -13.79 0.43
C VAL A 126 7.57 -12.38 -0.12
N PHE A 127 7.35 -11.40 0.76
CA PHE A 127 7.19 -10.00 0.39
C PHE A 127 8.48 -9.23 0.67
N GLY A 128 8.84 -8.34 -0.25
CA GLY A 128 10.08 -7.59 -0.18
C GLY A 128 10.17 -6.50 -1.21
N ILE A 129 11.40 -6.04 -1.44
CA ILE A 129 11.74 -5.00 -2.40
C ILE A 129 13.00 -5.37 -3.16
N ILE A 130 13.09 -4.88 -4.40
CA ILE A 130 14.29 -5.01 -5.21
C ILE A 130 14.62 -3.71 -5.93
N SER A 131 15.92 -3.49 -6.11
CA SER A 131 16.44 -2.30 -6.79
C SER A 131 16.16 -2.36 -8.29
N ASP A 132 15.73 -1.22 -8.82
CA ASP A 132 15.44 -0.87 -10.21
C ASP A 132 16.60 -0.05 -10.80
N ASP A 133 17.84 -0.43 -10.51
CA ASP A 133 19.07 0.35 -10.74
C ASP A 133 19.51 0.43 -12.21
N GLY A 134 18.59 0.79 -13.11
CA GLY A 134 18.88 1.12 -14.51
C GLY A 134 18.91 -0.09 -15.45
N PHE A 135 18.44 -1.25 -15.00
CA PHE A 135 18.27 -2.42 -15.85
C PHE A 135 16.98 -2.29 -16.67
N GLY A 136 17.04 -2.63 -17.96
CA GLY A 136 15.84 -2.71 -18.80
C GLY A 136 14.85 -3.76 -18.25
N GLU A 137 13.57 -3.66 -18.65
CA GLU A 137 12.48 -4.57 -18.23
C GLU A 137 12.87 -6.06 -18.42
N ASP A 138 13.69 -6.35 -19.44
CA ASP A 138 14.21 -7.69 -19.75
C ASP A 138 15.26 -8.21 -18.76
N ASP A 139 16.08 -7.35 -18.16
CA ASP A 139 17.14 -7.76 -17.22
C ASP A 139 16.61 -7.96 -15.79
N PHE A 140 15.52 -7.26 -15.44
CA PHE A 140 14.77 -7.49 -14.20
C PHE A 140 14.21 -8.92 -14.14
N ILE A 141 13.68 -9.42 -15.27
CA ILE A 141 13.08 -10.76 -15.41
C ILE A 141 14.15 -11.87 -15.46
N ARG A 142 15.40 -11.53 -15.79
CA ARG A 142 16.51 -12.50 -15.86
C ARG A 142 17.11 -12.87 -14.52
N ARG A 143 16.91 -12.07 -13.47
CA ARG A 143 17.42 -12.40 -12.12
C ARG A 143 16.69 -13.64 -11.61
N ARG A 144 17.45 -14.72 -11.41
CA ARG A 144 16.93 -15.94 -10.81
C ARG A 144 17.02 -15.85 -9.30
N TYR A 145 15.94 -16.26 -8.66
CA TYR A 145 15.86 -16.38 -7.22
C TYR A 145 15.38 -17.79 -6.90
N TYR A 146 15.96 -18.39 -5.88
CA TYR A 146 15.58 -19.71 -5.39
C TYR A 146 14.98 -19.53 -4.01
N CYS A 147 13.82 -20.14 -3.83
CA CYS A 147 13.17 -20.21 -2.53
C CYS A 147 13.64 -21.46 -1.82
N MET A 148 13.98 -21.31 -0.55
CA MET A 148 14.30 -22.42 0.34
C MET A 148 13.30 -22.41 1.49
N ALA A 149 12.69 -23.54 1.80
CA ALA A 149 11.75 -23.67 2.91
C ALA A 149 12.06 -24.90 3.76
N TRP A 150 11.92 -24.74 5.08
CA TRP A 150 12.17 -25.78 6.07
C TRP A 150 10.93 -25.99 6.93
N ARG A 151 10.67 -27.25 7.27
CA ARG A 151 9.76 -27.59 8.37
C ARG A 151 10.41 -27.29 9.71
N THR A 152 9.65 -27.45 10.78
CA THR A 152 10.19 -27.33 12.13
C THR A 152 11.24 -28.41 12.35
N ASP A 153 12.43 -28.03 12.83
CA ASP A 153 13.56 -28.92 13.16
C ASP A 153 14.22 -29.67 11.99
N ASP A 154 13.76 -29.47 10.75
CA ASP A 154 14.38 -30.06 9.56
C ASP A 154 15.74 -29.41 9.25
N LEU A 155 16.74 -30.25 8.95
CA LEU A 155 18.07 -29.83 8.49
C LEU A 155 18.17 -29.71 6.97
N VAL A 156 17.14 -30.15 6.24
CA VAL A 156 17.10 -30.21 4.79
C VAL A 156 16.05 -29.22 4.29
N ALA A 157 16.48 -28.31 3.42
CA ALA A 157 15.59 -27.37 2.77
C ALA A 157 14.91 -28.02 1.57
N MET A 158 13.63 -27.76 1.37
CA MET A 158 13.00 -27.90 0.06
C MET A 158 13.26 -26.65 -0.76
N VAL A 159 13.65 -26.83 -2.02
CA VAL A 159 14.07 -25.74 -2.90
C VAL A 159 13.30 -25.77 -4.22
N THR A 160 12.91 -24.59 -4.67
CA THR A 160 12.27 -24.34 -5.97
C THR A 160 12.78 -23.03 -6.54
N GLU A 161 12.76 -22.88 -7.86
CA GLU A 161 12.88 -21.57 -8.49
C GLU A 161 11.66 -20.71 -8.13
N GLY A 162 11.91 -19.49 -7.68
CA GLY A 162 10.88 -18.52 -7.28
C GLY A 162 10.41 -17.68 -8.46
N SER A 163 9.10 -17.51 -8.60
CA SER A 163 8.52 -16.57 -9.56
C SER A 163 8.41 -15.18 -8.94
N LEU A 164 8.90 -14.15 -9.64
CA LEU A 164 8.89 -12.79 -9.15
C LEU A 164 7.66 -12.03 -9.66
N VAL A 165 6.86 -11.47 -8.74
CA VAL A 165 5.69 -10.66 -9.07
C VAL A 165 5.91 -9.23 -8.57
N LEU A 166 5.86 -8.26 -9.48
CA LEU A 166 5.90 -6.84 -9.15
C LEU A 166 4.57 -6.38 -8.52
N ILE A 167 4.66 -5.68 -7.39
CA ILE A 167 3.52 -5.09 -6.68
C ILE A 167 3.42 -3.62 -7.08
N GLY A 168 2.57 -3.35 -8.07
CA GLY A 168 2.44 -2.01 -8.64
C GLY A 168 3.65 -1.64 -9.51
N ARG A 169 3.59 -0.44 -10.09
CA ARG A 169 4.70 0.17 -10.82
C ARG A 169 4.75 1.64 -10.44
N ASN A 170 5.74 1.98 -9.63
CA ASN A 170 6.12 3.37 -9.38
C ASN A 170 7.57 3.52 -9.83
N ARG A 171 7.88 4.60 -10.56
CA ARG A 171 9.24 4.90 -11.06
C ARG A 171 10.15 5.22 -9.89
N SER A 172 10.58 4.17 -9.18
CA SER A 172 11.34 4.22 -7.95
C SER A 172 12.63 3.44 -8.07
N ARG A 173 13.66 3.83 -7.32
CA ARG A 173 14.87 3.01 -7.18
C ARG A 173 14.56 1.61 -6.63
N TYR A 174 13.51 1.43 -5.85
CA TYR A 174 13.10 0.11 -5.38
C TYR A 174 11.66 -0.18 -5.75
N SER A 175 11.40 -1.36 -6.27
CA SER A 175 10.05 -1.87 -6.53
C SER A 175 9.64 -2.87 -5.46
N ALA A 176 8.41 -2.78 -4.97
CA ALA A 176 7.81 -3.80 -4.14
C ALA A 176 7.57 -5.09 -4.93
N VAL A 177 7.86 -6.24 -4.31
CA VAL A 177 7.75 -7.54 -4.95
C VAL A 177 7.19 -8.60 -4.02
N GLN A 178 6.60 -9.61 -4.65
CA GLN A 178 6.26 -10.88 -4.05
C GLN A 178 7.04 -11.98 -4.77
N PHE A 179 7.89 -12.70 -4.05
CA PHE A 179 8.42 -13.98 -4.50
C PHE A 179 7.36 -15.05 -4.26
N GLN A 180 6.98 -15.74 -5.33
CA GLN A 180 6.01 -16.83 -5.30
C GLN A 180 6.76 -18.15 -5.50
N CYS A 181 6.85 -18.91 -4.41
CA CYS A 181 7.55 -20.18 -4.34
C CYS A 181 6.53 -21.32 -4.37
N HIS A 182 6.64 -22.21 -5.36
CA HIS A 182 5.71 -23.33 -5.55
C HIS A 182 6.29 -24.62 -4.97
N TYR A 183 5.50 -25.31 -4.16
CA TYR A 183 5.84 -26.61 -3.59
C TYR A 183 4.71 -27.63 -3.81
N ASP A 184 5.04 -28.91 -3.68
CA ASP A 184 4.12 -30.01 -3.87
C ASP A 184 2.92 -29.93 -2.91
N VAL A 185 1.79 -30.45 -3.38
CA VAL A 185 0.57 -30.59 -2.58
C VAL A 185 0.85 -31.53 -1.39
N GLY A 186 0.40 -31.12 -0.20
CA GLY A 186 0.58 -31.91 1.03
C GLY A 186 1.79 -31.53 1.88
N VAL A 187 2.58 -30.53 1.49
CA VAL A 187 3.58 -29.90 2.36
C VAL A 187 2.96 -28.67 3.04
N ASP A 188 2.50 -28.80 4.29
CA ASP A 188 1.67 -27.79 4.96
C ASP A 188 2.26 -27.19 6.26
N ASP A 189 3.50 -27.55 6.58
CA ASP A 189 4.12 -27.34 7.88
C ASP A 189 5.44 -26.57 7.82
N PHE A 190 5.70 -25.85 6.72
CA PHE A 190 6.86 -24.99 6.62
C PHE A 190 6.86 -23.92 7.73
N ALA A 191 7.97 -23.85 8.46
CA ALA A 191 8.17 -22.93 9.57
C ALA A 191 9.06 -21.73 9.19
N THR A 192 9.97 -21.94 8.24
CA THR A 192 10.98 -20.94 7.84
C THR A 192 11.11 -20.91 6.32
N ALA A 193 11.34 -19.71 5.78
CA ALA A 193 11.65 -19.51 4.37
C ALA A 193 12.83 -18.55 4.17
N SER A 194 13.61 -18.78 3.13
CA SER A 194 14.72 -17.95 2.69
C SER A 194 14.70 -17.76 1.19
N ILE A 195 15.28 -16.66 0.72
CA ILE A 195 15.51 -16.38 -0.70
C ILE A 195 17.00 -16.29 -0.94
N VAL A 196 17.49 -16.95 -1.99
CA VAL A 196 18.89 -16.90 -2.43
C VAL A 196 18.97 -16.65 -3.94
N THR A 197 20.11 -16.17 -4.43
CA THR A 197 20.35 -15.92 -5.86
C THR A 197 21.05 -17.08 -6.56
N GLU A 198 21.65 -18.00 -5.80
CA GLU A 198 22.33 -19.18 -6.31
C GLU A 198 21.73 -20.44 -5.64
N GLU A 199 21.50 -21.47 -6.45
CA GLU A 199 20.92 -22.72 -6.02
C GLU A 199 21.72 -23.38 -4.89
N CYS A 200 21.03 -23.83 -3.84
CA CYS A 200 21.62 -24.43 -2.63
C CYS A 200 22.71 -23.58 -1.91
N SER A 201 22.84 -22.30 -2.21
CA SER A 201 23.78 -21.42 -1.49
C SER A 201 23.35 -21.19 -0.03
N SER A 202 24.32 -20.87 0.84
CA SER A 202 24.04 -20.59 2.26
C SER A 202 23.27 -19.27 2.42
N PRO A 203 22.05 -19.27 2.97
CA PRO A 203 21.24 -18.07 3.04
C PRO A 203 21.70 -17.14 4.18
N ASN A 204 21.72 -15.84 3.91
CA ASN A 204 21.94 -14.75 4.87
C ASN A 204 20.64 -14.17 5.46
N ASN A 205 19.52 -14.85 5.18
CA ASN A 205 18.18 -14.49 5.60
C ASN A 205 17.42 -15.75 6.00
N ALA A 206 16.50 -15.61 6.95
CA ALA A 206 15.60 -16.65 7.42
C ALA A 206 14.34 -15.97 7.99
N LEU A 207 13.25 -16.02 7.23
CA LEU A 207 11.96 -15.47 7.61
C LEU A 207 11.11 -16.56 8.29
N LYS A 208 10.58 -16.24 9.46
CA LYS A 208 9.56 -17.07 10.08
C LYS A 208 8.26 -16.99 9.29
N ILE A 209 7.67 -18.13 8.98
CA ILE A 209 6.32 -18.21 8.41
C ILE A 209 5.31 -18.02 9.55
N THR A 210 4.47 -16.99 9.47
CA THR A 210 3.69 -16.52 10.64
C THR A 210 2.23 -16.93 10.66
N ASN A 211 1.71 -17.52 9.58
CA ASN A 211 0.30 -17.88 9.41
C ASN A 211 0.04 -19.40 9.38
N ILE A 212 0.90 -20.18 10.05
CA ILE A 212 0.85 -21.65 10.08
C ILE A 212 -0.41 -22.17 10.79
N VAL A 213 -0.93 -21.44 11.78
CA VAL A 213 -2.14 -21.84 12.50
C VAL A 213 -3.38 -21.41 11.71
N ARG A 214 -4.06 -22.40 11.12
CA ARG A 214 -5.33 -22.23 10.40
C ARG A 214 -6.48 -22.37 11.39
N THR A 215 -6.79 -21.31 12.13
CA THR A 215 -8.01 -21.27 12.94
C THR A 215 -9.20 -20.84 12.09
N ARG A 216 -10.42 -21.10 12.58
CA ARG A 216 -11.59 -20.32 12.13
C ARG A 216 -11.27 -18.83 12.36
N ALA A 217 -11.82 -17.95 11.51
CA ALA A 217 -11.72 -16.50 11.72
C ALA A 217 -12.07 -16.18 13.18
N GLU A 218 -11.11 -15.60 13.88
CA GLU A 218 -11.20 -15.26 15.31
C GLU A 218 -12.01 -13.98 15.51
N ARG A 219 -12.13 -13.18 14.44
CA ARG A 219 -12.73 -11.85 14.44
C ARG A 219 -13.33 -11.53 13.07
N ASP A 220 -14.32 -10.64 13.02
CA ASP A 220 -14.91 -10.17 11.78
C ASP A 220 -14.01 -9.12 11.11
N PHE A 221 -13.62 -8.04 11.79
CA PHE A 221 -12.87 -6.93 11.16
C PHE A 221 -11.51 -6.67 11.79
N THR A 222 -10.50 -6.54 10.93
CA THR A 222 -9.20 -5.94 11.28
C THR A 222 -8.96 -4.72 10.42
N VAL A 223 -8.48 -3.64 11.03
CA VAL A 223 -8.07 -2.43 10.32
C VAL A 223 -6.55 -2.43 10.16
N CYS A 224 -6.09 -2.33 8.93
CA CYS A 224 -4.69 -2.12 8.58
C CYS A 224 -4.51 -0.65 8.22
N LEU A 225 -3.71 0.07 9.01
CA LEU A 225 -3.32 1.42 8.62
C LEU A 225 -2.53 1.35 7.30
N SER A 226 -3.01 2.05 6.27
CA SER A 226 -2.51 1.97 4.90
C SER A 226 -1.12 2.59 4.70
N GLY A 227 -0.42 2.96 5.77
CA GLY A 227 1.01 3.27 5.79
C GLY A 227 1.58 3.30 7.20
N PRO A 228 2.91 3.47 7.32
CA PRO A 228 3.52 3.54 8.63
C PRO A 228 3.32 4.92 9.27
N LEU A 229 3.32 4.95 10.61
CA LEU A 229 3.48 6.18 11.38
C LEU A 229 4.92 6.68 11.21
N LYS A 230 5.07 7.90 10.71
CA LYS A 230 6.35 8.48 10.29
C LYS A 230 6.43 9.97 10.65
N HIS A 231 7.60 10.58 10.47
CA HIS A 231 7.85 11.99 10.79
C HIS A 231 7.56 12.36 12.25
N MET A 232 7.93 11.49 13.20
CA MET A 232 7.65 11.68 14.63
C MET A 232 6.15 11.92 14.89
N TYR A 233 5.26 11.20 14.20
CA TYR A 233 3.82 11.41 14.28
C TYR A 233 3.33 11.33 15.74
N ALA A 234 2.76 12.43 16.22
CA ALA A 234 2.45 12.67 17.63
C ALA A 234 1.00 13.14 17.87
N ASN A 235 0.17 13.22 16.83
CA ASN A 235 -1.21 13.69 16.95
C ASN A 235 -2.11 12.64 17.62
N ALA A 236 -2.09 12.61 18.95
CA ALA A 236 -2.87 11.68 19.75
C ALA A 236 -4.38 11.88 19.59
N ASN A 237 -4.85 13.10 19.32
CA ASN A 237 -6.28 13.38 19.18
C ASN A 237 -6.84 12.75 17.91
N GLN A 238 -6.18 12.95 16.77
CA GLN A 238 -6.53 12.29 15.51
C GLN A 238 -6.47 10.77 15.65
N PHE A 239 -5.41 10.27 16.28
CA PHE A 239 -5.24 8.84 16.46
C PHE A 239 -6.38 8.21 17.28
N VAL A 240 -6.70 8.77 18.44
CA VAL A 240 -7.76 8.25 19.32
C VAL A 240 -9.12 8.38 18.63
N GLU A 241 -9.39 9.50 17.97
CA GLU A 241 -10.64 9.68 17.21
C GLU A 241 -10.79 8.64 16.10
N TRP A 242 -9.74 8.39 15.33
CA TRP A 242 -9.72 7.36 14.28
C TRP A 242 -9.91 5.94 14.86
N MET A 243 -9.23 5.59 15.95
CA MET A 243 -9.36 4.30 16.63
C MET A 243 -10.79 4.07 17.15
N GLU A 244 -11.38 5.07 17.82
CA GLU A 244 -12.72 4.94 18.40
C GLU A 244 -13.81 4.91 17.34
N LEU A 245 -13.71 5.71 16.27
CA LEU A 245 -14.65 5.66 15.14
C LEU A 245 -14.64 4.30 14.46
N ASN A 246 -13.45 3.75 14.19
CA ASN A 246 -13.32 2.43 13.60
C ASN A 246 -13.87 1.31 14.51
N GLN A 247 -13.66 1.39 15.83
CA GLN A 247 -14.26 0.45 16.76
C GLN A 247 -15.80 0.51 16.74
N LEU A 248 -16.40 1.70 16.62
CA LEU A 248 -17.85 1.83 16.48
C LEU A 248 -18.38 1.24 15.16
N LEU A 249 -17.58 1.27 14.09
CA LEU A 249 -17.91 0.66 12.81
C LEU A 249 -17.74 -0.87 12.81
N GLY A 250 -17.03 -1.42 13.80
CA GLY A 250 -16.91 -2.87 14.03
C GLY A 250 -15.47 -3.39 14.04
N ALA A 251 -14.45 -2.53 14.02
CA ALA A 251 -13.06 -2.96 14.13
C ALA A 251 -12.76 -3.64 15.47
N GLU A 252 -12.14 -4.81 15.43
CA GLU A 252 -11.75 -5.58 16.63
C GLU A 252 -10.24 -5.63 16.86
N LEU A 253 -9.45 -5.41 15.81
CA LEU A 253 -7.99 -5.30 15.90
C LEU A 253 -7.45 -4.30 14.89
N PHE A 254 -6.40 -3.59 15.28
CA PHE A 254 -5.64 -2.68 14.44
C PHE A 254 -4.22 -3.20 14.23
N TYR A 255 -3.71 -3.07 13.01
CA TYR A 255 -2.31 -3.26 12.68
C TYR A 255 -1.70 -1.91 12.26
N ILE A 256 -0.65 -1.51 12.97
CA ILE A 256 0.06 -0.26 12.75
C ILE A 256 1.55 -0.53 12.68
N TYR A 257 2.21 0.16 11.77
CA TYR A 257 3.64 0.03 11.53
C TYR A 257 4.36 1.29 12.02
N ASP A 258 5.32 1.12 12.91
CA ASP A 258 6.12 2.19 13.50
C ASP A 258 7.40 2.40 12.70
N TYR A 259 7.42 3.46 11.89
CA TYR A 259 8.65 3.97 11.27
C TYR A 259 9.30 5.04 12.13
N SER A 260 8.50 5.98 12.64
CA SER A 260 8.94 7.05 13.53
C SER A 260 7.72 7.66 14.25
N VAL A 261 7.32 7.04 15.35
CA VAL A 261 6.29 7.54 16.27
C VAL A 261 6.85 8.60 17.23
N GLY A 262 6.05 9.66 17.47
CA GLY A 262 6.32 10.70 18.46
C GLY A 262 5.96 10.28 19.90
N ARG A 263 6.63 10.89 20.89
CA ARG A 263 6.53 10.48 22.31
C ARG A 263 5.13 10.63 22.88
N GLU A 264 4.41 11.65 22.46
CA GLU A 264 3.06 12.00 22.90
C GLU A 264 2.05 10.89 22.57
N LEU A 265 2.28 10.16 21.48
CA LEU A 265 1.40 9.08 21.02
C LEU A 265 1.70 7.74 21.72
N MET A 266 2.89 7.55 22.28
CA MET A 266 3.33 6.27 22.84
C MET A 266 2.44 5.76 23.97
N ALA A 267 1.91 6.65 24.82
CA ALA A 267 1.01 6.27 25.90
C ALA A 267 -0.31 5.69 25.37
N TYR A 268 -0.87 6.28 24.31
CA TYR A 268 -2.10 5.81 23.67
C TYR A 268 -1.87 4.48 22.94
N LEU A 269 -0.76 4.33 22.22
CA LEU A 269 -0.42 3.04 21.59
C LEU A 269 -0.33 1.92 22.64
N LYS A 270 0.36 2.16 23.76
CA LYS A 270 0.45 1.20 24.87
C LYS A 270 -0.92 0.86 25.46
N TYR A 271 -1.78 1.86 25.65
CA TYR A 271 -3.14 1.66 26.14
C TYR A 271 -3.92 0.70 25.23
N TYR A 272 -3.97 0.93 23.91
CA TYR A 272 -4.68 0.03 22.98
C TYR A 272 -4.01 -1.34 22.86
N GLN A 273 -2.68 -1.42 22.90
CA GLN A 273 -1.95 -2.70 22.91
C GLN A 273 -2.29 -3.54 24.15
N SER A 274 -2.32 -2.92 25.34
CA SER A 274 -2.63 -3.60 26.61
C SER A 274 -4.03 -4.21 26.64
N ARG A 275 -4.96 -3.63 25.87
CA ARG A 275 -6.34 -4.12 25.71
C ARG A 275 -6.50 -5.15 24.59
N GLY A 276 -5.41 -5.52 23.92
CA GLY A 276 -5.45 -6.45 22.79
C GLY A 276 -6.03 -5.88 21.51
N LEU A 277 -6.28 -4.56 21.44
CA LEU A 277 -6.90 -3.88 20.30
C LEU A 277 -5.89 -3.49 19.22
N LEU A 278 -4.58 -3.44 19.54
CA LEU A 278 -3.56 -2.96 18.62
C LEU A 278 -2.35 -3.91 18.54
N LYS A 279 -1.87 -4.18 17.32
CA LYS A 279 -0.54 -4.71 17.02
C LYS A 279 0.31 -3.59 16.42
N LEU A 280 1.33 -3.18 17.16
CA LEU A 280 2.36 -2.25 16.68
C LEU A 280 3.56 -3.06 16.18
N LEU A 281 3.91 -2.90 14.91
CA LEU A 281 5.00 -3.61 14.25
C LEU A 281 6.15 -2.65 13.93
N PRO A 282 7.41 -3.01 14.21
CA PRO A 282 8.54 -2.18 13.79
C PRO A 282 8.66 -2.15 12.25
N TRP A 283 8.92 -0.95 11.72
CA TRP A 283 9.00 -0.72 10.28
C TRP A 283 10.14 0.23 9.94
N LYS A 284 11.36 -0.29 9.85
CA LYS A 284 12.55 0.48 9.47
C LYS A 284 13.04 0.02 8.11
N LEU A 285 12.97 0.87 7.10
CA LEU A 285 13.42 0.51 5.77
C LEU A 285 14.94 0.20 5.77
N PRO A 286 15.41 -0.69 4.88
CA PRO A 286 16.81 -1.11 4.84
C PRO A 286 17.75 -0.05 4.24
N PHE A 287 17.26 1.15 3.99
CA PHE A 287 18.00 2.31 3.48
C PHE A 287 17.47 3.60 4.10
N SER A 288 18.32 4.62 4.15
CA SER A 288 17.95 5.95 4.65
C SER A 288 16.95 6.62 3.71
N VAL A 289 15.86 7.14 4.28
CA VAL A 289 15.01 8.14 3.64
C VAL A 289 15.44 9.48 4.24
N GLU A 290 16.24 10.26 3.51
CA GLU A 290 16.77 11.54 3.99
C GLU A 290 15.73 12.65 3.81
N PHE A 291 15.53 13.44 4.87
CA PHE A 291 14.72 14.66 4.89
C PHE A 291 15.68 15.85 4.87
N ASP A 292 15.51 16.79 3.92
CA ASP A 292 16.31 18.02 3.88
C ASP A 292 15.68 19.06 4.83
N PRO A 293 16.32 19.37 5.98
CA PRO A 293 15.79 20.34 6.94
C PRO A 293 15.87 21.78 6.43
N VAL A 294 16.72 22.07 5.43
CA VAL A 294 17.04 23.44 4.98
C VAL A 294 15.94 24.00 4.08
N ASN A 295 15.40 23.17 3.18
CA ASN A 295 14.39 23.61 2.22
C ASN A 295 12.95 23.29 2.65
N GLY A 296 12.75 22.74 3.86
CA GLY A 296 11.43 22.33 4.37
C GLY A 296 10.70 21.36 3.44
N SER A 297 11.43 20.72 2.52
CA SER A 297 10.91 19.89 1.44
C SER A 297 11.77 18.64 1.33
N GLU A 298 11.12 17.51 1.12
CA GLU A 298 11.81 16.27 0.80
C GLU A 298 12.57 16.46 -0.52
N PHE A 299 13.89 16.57 -0.48
CA PHE A 299 14.71 16.75 -1.68
C PHE A 299 14.71 15.46 -2.52
N ASP A 300 14.16 15.52 -3.74
CA ASP A 300 14.06 14.39 -4.66
C ASP A 300 15.42 14.11 -5.32
N THR A 301 16.03 12.94 -5.07
CA THR A 301 16.87 12.30 -6.11
C THR A 301 17.04 10.76 -6.03
N PHE A 302 16.18 9.99 -5.34
CA PHE A 302 16.14 8.52 -5.51
C PHE A 302 14.73 7.91 -5.35
N ARG A 303 13.70 8.73 -5.65
CA ARG A 303 12.27 8.42 -5.86
C ARG A 303 11.78 7.14 -5.16
N LYS A 304 11.41 7.23 -3.88
CA LYS A 304 10.14 6.74 -3.28
C LYS A 304 9.68 5.28 -3.53
N LEU A 305 9.86 4.38 -2.56
CA LEU A 305 9.12 3.10 -2.42
C LEU A 305 7.64 3.38 -2.00
N TRP A 306 6.83 3.93 -2.89
CA TRP A 306 6.27 5.30 -2.91
C TRP A 306 5.80 6.07 -1.64
N ASN A 307 5.61 5.48 -0.46
CA ASN A 307 5.34 6.27 0.76
C ASN A 307 5.83 5.52 2.00
N TYR A 308 7.14 5.26 2.06
CA TYR A 308 7.78 4.50 3.13
C TYR A 308 7.40 3.00 3.12
N GLY A 309 7.22 2.40 1.94
CA GLY A 309 7.01 0.95 1.82
C GLY A 309 5.57 0.47 1.98
N GLN A 310 4.57 1.35 1.81
CA GLN A 310 3.14 0.99 1.82
C GLN A 310 2.82 -0.23 0.96
N GLU A 311 3.47 -0.34 -0.20
CA GLU A 311 3.26 -1.42 -1.18
C GLU A 311 3.65 -2.81 -0.65
N VAL A 312 4.54 -2.90 0.33
CA VAL A 312 4.92 -4.16 1.01
C VAL A 312 4.14 -4.34 2.32
N LEU A 313 3.89 -3.24 3.03
CA LEU A 313 3.14 -3.20 4.28
C LEU A 313 1.70 -3.69 4.10
N ILE A 314 1.02 -3.22 3.07
CA ILE A 314 -0.38 -3.55 2.78
C ILE A 314 -0.58 -5.07 2.56
N PRO A 315 0.17 -5.75 1.67
CA PRO A 315 0.10 -7.21 1.57
C PRO A 315 0.57 -7.90 2.84
N ASP A 316 1.62 -7.43 3.51
CA ASP A 316 2.05 -8.00 4.80
C ASP A 316 0.88 -8.05 5.81
N CYS A 317 0.14 -6.94 5.94
CA CYS A 317 -1.00 -6.86 6.84
C CYS A 317 -2.17 -7.78 6.43
N LEU A 318 -2.44 -7.92 5.13
CA LEU A 318 -3.45 -8.86 4.62
C LEU A 318 -3.11 -10.30 5.02
N TYR A 319 -1.88 -10.74 4.76
CA TYR A 319 -1.48 -12.13 4.96
C TYR A 319 -1.34 -12.52 6.43
N ARG A 320 -1.01 -11.57 7.33
CA ARG A 320 -1.10 -11.78 8.79
C ARG A 320 -2.51 -12.13 9.25
N ASN A 321 -3.52 -11.62 8.54
CA ASN A 321 -4.92 -11.75 8.88
C ASN A 321 -5.69 -12.74 8.01
N MET A 322 -5.03 -13.36 7.01
CA MET A 322 -5.64 -14.28 6.03
C MET A 322 -6.46 -15.41 6.64
N TYR A 323 -6.06 -15.94 7.79
CA TYR A 323 -6.80 -17.01 8.49
C TYR A 323 -7.32 -16.57 9.86
N LYS A 324 -7.24 -15.28 10.20
CA LYS A 324 -7.62 -14.75 11.53
C LYS A 324 -8.78 -13.78 11.48
N SER A 325 -9.00 -13.12 10.35
CA SER A 325 -10.02 -12.10 10.19
C SER A 325 -10.87 -12.41 8.99
N ARG A 326 -12.19 -12.24 9.12
CA ARG A 326 -13.11 -12.39 7.99
C ARG A 326 -12.94 -11.26 6.98
N PHE A 327 -12.66 -10.05 7.47
CA PHE A 327 -12.46 -8.85 6.70
C PHE A 327 -11.22 -8.10 7.17
N VAL A 328 -10.52 -7.49 6.21
CA VAL A 328 -9.42 -6.56 6.46
C VAL A 328 -9.75 -5.23 5.80
N VAL A 329 -9.85 -4.17 6.59
CA VAL A 329 -10.11 -2.80 6.15
C VAL A 329 -8.78 -2.10 5.96
N PHE A 330 -8.60 -1.44 4.82
CA PHE A 330 -7.41 -0.64 4.52
C PHE A 330 -7.82 0.81 4.38
N GLU A 331 -7.34 1.68 5.28
CA GLU A 331 -7.56 3.13 5.25
C GLU A 331 -6.38 3.88 5.89
N ASP A 332 -6.25 5.18 5.64
CA ASP A 332 -5.24 6.07 6.26
C ASP A 332 -5.83 6.81 7.50
N LEU A 333 -5.01 7.47 8.33
CA LEU A 333 -5.47 8.14 9.57
C LEU A 333 -6.39 9.35 9.32
N ASP A 334 -6.32 9.92 8.13
CA ASP A 334 -7.17 11.02 7.65
C ASP A 334 -8.36 10.52 6.82
N GLU A 335 -8.61 9.22 6.81
CA GLU A 335 -9.63 8.57 6.01
C GLU A 335 -10.53 7.67 6.85
N LEU A 336 -11.80 7.54 6.45
CA LEU A 336 -12.76 6.64 7.10
C LEU A 336 -13.76 6.10 6.08
N ILE A 337 -13.96 4.78 6.03
CA ILE A 337 -15.05 4.18 5.24
C ILE A 337 -16.37 4.32 6.01
N VAL A 338 -17.23 5.24 5.57
CA VAL A 338 -18.47 5.60 6.28
C VAL A 338 -19.70 5.03 5.57
N PRO A 339 -20.47 4.15 6.23
CA PRO A 339 -21.77 3.69 5.72
C PRO A 339 -22.81 4.81 5.74
N ARG A 340 -23.60 4.96 4.67
CA ARG A 340 -24.49 6.12 4.45
C ARG A 340 -25.98 5.89 4.71
N GLN A 341 -26.41 4.64 4.94
CA GLN A 341 -27.80 4.31 5.29
C GLN A 341 -28.17 4.82 6.72
N ARG A 342 -29.47 4.95 7.04
CA ARG A 342 -29.96 5.55 8.30
C ARG A 342 -29.84 4.60 9.51
N ASP A 343 -29.76 5.22 10.69
CA ASP A 343 -29.30 4.72 12.01
C ASP A 343 -27.84 4.23 12.04
N PRO A 344 -27.13 4.26 13.19
CA PRO A 344 -25.74 3.86 13.24
C PRO A 344 -25.60 2.44 12.67
N ILE A 345 -24.86 2.32 11.57
CA ILE A 345 -24.76 1.10 10.78
C ILE A 345 -23.29 0.68 10.75
N THR A 346 -23.00 -0.47 11.35
CA THR A 346 -21.65 -1.05 11.33
C THR A 346 -21.30 -1.52 9.92
N TRP A 347 -20.03 -1.80 9.65
CA TRP A 347 -19.63 -2.40 8.38
C TRP A 347 -20.30 -3.76 8.15
N SER A 348 -20.52 -4.55 9.21
CA SER A 348 -21.28 -5.81 9.12
C SER A 348 -22.67 -5.61 8.52
N GLU A 349 -23.40 -4.63 9.05
CA GLU A 349 -24.76 -4.35 8.63
C GLU A 349 -24.78 -3.72 7.22
N MET A 350 -23.85 -2.80 6.93
CA MET A 350 -23.64 -2.25 5.59
C MET A 350 -23.39 -3.35 4.56
N ILE A 351 -22.48 -4.29 4.83
CA ILE A 351 -22.16 -5.40 3.92
C ILE A 351 -23.39 -6.30 3.73
N ARG A 352 -24.16 -6.55 4.79
CA ARG A 352 -25.35 -7.41 4.77
C ARG A 352 -26.47 -6.84 3.89
N THR A 353 -26.59 -5.51 3.81
CA THR A 353 -27.63 -4.81 3.03
C THR A 353 -27.12 -4.25 1.70
N SER A 354 -25.81 -4.29 1.45
CA SER A 354 -25.20 -3.77 0.21
C SER A 354 -25.63 -4.53 -1.04
N GLU A 355 -25.65 -3.81 -2.15
CA GLU A 355 -25.73 -4.31 -3.52
C GLU A 355 -24.56 -5.21 -3.93
N CYS A 356 -23.51 -5.26 -3.10
CA CYS A 356 -22.29 -6.03 -3.32
C CYS A 356 -22.27 -7.40 -2.62
N LYS A 357 -23.39 -7.85 -2.03
CA LYS A 357 -23.49 -9.12 -1.30
C LYS A 357 -23.55 -10.32 -2.27
N HIS A 358 -22.45 -10.58 -2.96
CA HIS A 358 -22.25 -11.76 -3.80
C HIS A 358 -21.23 -12.72 -3.18
N LYS A 359 -21.39 -14.04 -3.42
CA LYS A 359 -20.45 -15.04 -2.91
C LYS A 359 -19.04 -14.83 -3.46
N SER A 360 -18.92 -14.34 -4.70
CA SER A 360 -17.67 -14.04 -5.40
C SER A 360 -17.00 -12.72 -5.00
N THR A 361 -17.57 -11.92 -4.11
CA THR A 361 -16.95 -10.63 -3.74
C THR A 361 -15.60 -10.86 -3.04
N ALA A 362 -14.51 -10.30 -3.59
CA ALA A 362 -13.18 -10.28 -2.99
C ALA A 362 -12.96 -9.06 -2.10
N ALA A 363 -13.53 -7.91 -2.47
CA ALA A 363 -13.43 -6.67 -1.71
C ALA A 363 -14.60 -5.74 -2.01
N TYR A 364 -14.99 -4.96 -1.01
CA TYR A 364 -15.92 -3.84 -1.11
C TYR A 364 -15.12 -2.54 -1.18
N VAL A 365 -15.25 -1.80 -2.28
CA VAL A 365 -14.50 -0.56 -2.51
C VAL A 365 -15.39 0.65 -2.27
N ALA A 366 -14.96 1.53 -1.36
CA ALA A 366 -15.59 2.81 -1.10
C ALA A 366 -14.89 3.92 -1.91
N ARG A 367 -15.68 4.68 -2.67
CA ARG A 367 -15.20 5.79 -3.50
C ARG A 367 -14.92 7.02 -2.64
N ASN A 368 -13.89 7.77 -3.01
CA ASN A 368 -13.41 8.92 -2.24
C ASN A 368 -14.27 10.17 -2.40
N VAL A 369 -14.45 10.90 -1.30
CA VAL A 369 -14.87 12.30 -1.23
C VAL A 369 -13.98 13.06 -0.25
N PHE A 370 -13.64 14.32 -0.57
CA PHE A 370 -12.80 15.13 0.29
C PHE A 370 -13.62 16.01 1.23
N PHE A 371 -13.31 15.98 2.52
CA PHE A 371 -13.75 16.95 3.52
C PHE A 371 -12.61 17.94 3.74
N ASN A 372 -12.87 19.23 3.53
CA ASN A 372 -11.85 20.25 3.61
C ASN A 372 -11.74 20.77 5.07
N PRO A 373 -10.62 20.55 5.77
CA PRO A 373 -10.46 21.01 7.15
C PRO A 373 -10.42 22.53 7.32
N GLU A 374 -10.32 23.31 6.23
CA GLU A 374 -10.32 24.77 6.25
C GLU A 374 -11.70 25.39 6.01
N SER A 375 -12.71 24.60 5.64
CA SER A 375 -14.06 25.13 5.38
C SER A 375 -14.68 25.72 6.65
N GLU A 376 -15.44 26.79 6.47
CA GLU A 376 -16.16 27.50 7.53
C GLU A 376 -17.07 26.54 8.31
N ILE A 377 -17.03 26.63 9.64
CA ILE A 377 -17.89 25.83 10.52
C ILE A 377 -19.17 26.62 10.75
N GLU A 378 -20.33 25.95 10.73
CA GLU A 378 -21.58 26.55 11.21
C GLU A 378 -21.56 26.86 12.72
N THR A 379 -20.59 26.34 13.49
CA THR A 379 -20.45 26.54 14.94
C THR A 379 -19.23 27.39 15.30
N PRO A 380 -19.41 28.62 15.81
CA PRO A 380 -18.33 29.54 16.18
C PRO A 380 -17.53 29.18 17.45
N ALA A 381 -17.86 28.09 18.15
CA ALA A 381 -17.51 27.95 19.58
C ALA A 381 -16.18 27.24 19.90
N ALA A 382 -15.47 26.65 18.93
CA ALA A 382 -14.29 25.82 19.21
C ALA A 382 -12.95 26.40 18.74
N ALA A 383 -12.86 27.72 18.55
CA ALA A 383 -11.65 28.40 18.06
C ALA A 383 -10.44 28.41 19.03
N ALA A 384 -10.43 27.58 20.08
CA ALA A 384 -9.41 27.55 21.12
C ALA A 384 -8.72 26.19 21.31
N ALA A 385 -9.01 25.18 20.49
CA ALA A 385 -8.35 23.87 20.56
C ALA A 385 -7.33 23.70 19.43
N ASP A 386 -6.11 23.26 19.75
CA ASP A 386 -5.05 22.89 18.79
C ASP A 386 -5.44 21.72 17.85
N TYR A 387 -6.62 21.12 18.04
CA TYR A 387 -7.14 20.02 17.25
C TYR A 387 -8.60 20.24 16.86
N ARG A 388 -8.88 20.25 15.55
CA ARG A 388 -10.24 20.24 14.99
C ARG A 388 -10.66 18.78 14.75
N SER A 389 -11.72 18.35 15.42
CA SER A 389 -12.29 17.01 15.27
C SER A 389 -12.90 16.82 13.89
N ILE A 390 -12.76 15.63 13.31
CA ILE A 390 -13.42 15.28 12.04
C ILE A 390 -14.95 15.20 12.20
N LEU A 391 -15.44 15.07 13.43
CA LEU A 391 -16.87 15.11 13.78
C LEU A 391 -17.48 16.51 13.66
N ASP A 392 -16.65 17.54 13.52
CA ASP A 392 -17.05 18.94 13.27
C ASP A 392 -16.77 19.37 11.82
N MET A 393 -16.28 18.46 10.98
CA MET A 393 -15.99 18.69 9.56
C MET A 393 -17.12 18.08 8.71
N ASN A 394 -18.20 18.84 8.51
CA ASN A 394 -19.38 18.39 7.76
C ASN A 394 -19.45 18.96 6.33
N GLN A 395 -18.46 19.72 5.87
CA GLN A 395 -18.41 20.22 4.49
C GLN A 395 -17.50 19.32 3.65
N ARG A 396 -18.05 18.72 2.59
CA ARG A 396 -17.29 17.92 1.63
C ARG A 396 -17.48 18.40 0.20
N GLN A 397 -16.51 18.07 -0.65
CA GLN A 397 -16.68 18.22 -2.10
C GLN A 397 -17.86 17.38 -2.58
N ASP A 398 -18.67 17.97 -3.47
CA ASP A 398 -19.78 17.29 -4.15
C ASP A 398 -19.30 16.10 -5.01
N TYR A 399 -18.09 16.21 -5.54
CA TYR A 399 -17.49 15.26 -6.44
C TYR A 399 -17.07 13.95 -5.77
N VAL A 400 -17.68 12.85 -6.22
CA VAL A 400 -17.29 11.49 -5.88
C VAL A 400 -16.25 10.97 -6.88
N TYR A 401 -15.05 10.65 -6.41
CA TYR A 401 -13.96 10.15 -7.26
C TYR A 401 -14.30 8.81 -7.92
N GLN A 402 -13.71 8.54 -9.07
CA GLN A 402 -13.86 7.25 -9.77
C GLN A 402 -13.30 6.10 -8.93
N VAL A 403 -13.82 4.89 -9.14
CA VAL A 403 -13.33 3.69 -8.44
C VAL A 403 -11.84 3.49 -8.74
N ASN A 404 -11.09 3.04 -7.73
CA ASN A 404 -9.64 2.87 -7.76
C ASN A 404 -8.84 4.19 -7.86
N SER A 405 -9.51 5.34 -7.88
CA SER A 405 -8.89 6.66 -7.74
C SER A 405 -9.09 7.14 -6.32
N ARG A 406 -8.02 7.07 -5.52
CA ARG A 406 -8.02 7.39 -4.09
C ARG A 406 -9.01 6.58 -3.24
N SER A 407 -9.54 5.48 -3.77
CA SER A 407 -10.48 4.63 -3.04
C SER A 407 -9.78 3.84 -1.94
N LYS A 408 -10.58 3.34 -0.99
CA LYS A 408 -10.18 2.39 0.05
C LYS A 408 -11.18 1.26 0.10
N TYR A 409 -10.85 0.18 0.81
CA TYR A 409 -11.62 -1.05 0.68
C TYR A 409 -11.59 -1.94 1.91
N ILE A 410 -12.64 -2.76 1.99
CA ILE A 410 -12.81 -3.86 2.94
C ILE A 410 -12.61 -5.16 2.15
N ALA A 411 -11.50 -5.86 2.37
CA ALA A 411 -11.11 -7.06 1.65
C ALA A 411 -11.43 -8.33 2.43
N PHE A 412 -11.85 -9.38 1.72
CA PHE A 412 -11.75 -10.75 2.20
C PHE A 412 -10.32 -11.24 2.01
N PRO A 413 -9.56 -11.49 3.09
CA PRO A 413 -8.14 -11.76 2.95
C PRO A 413 -7.86 -13.16 2.36
N ASP A 414 -8.82 -14.07 2.40
CA ASP A 414 -8.79 -15.37 1.74
C ASP A 414 -9.14 -15.30 0.23
N ARG A 415 -9.55 -14.15 -0.30
CA ARG A 415 -9.97 -13.96 -1.71
C ARG A 415 -9.10 -12.96 -2.48
N VAL A 416 -8.23 -12.26 -1.80
CA VAL A 416 -7.30 -11.28 -2.38
C VAL A 416 -5.88 -11.86 -2.41
N ILE A 417 -5.20 -11.74 -3.54
CA ILE A 417 -3.80 -12.17 -3.68
C ILE A 417 -2.86 -10.99 -3.42
N ILE A 418 -3.09 -9.85 -4.10
CA ILE A 418 -2.25 -8.64 -3.94
C ILE A 418 -3.17 -7.41 -3.76
N PRO A 419 -3.32 -6.92 -2.52
CA PRO A 419 -3.91 -5.61 -2.24
C PRO A 419 -2.91 -4.50 -2.56
N TYR A 420 -3.40 -3.30 -2.84
CA TYR A 420 -2.57 -2.12 -3.16
C TYR A 420 -3.22 -0.82 -2.65
N ILE A 421 -2.47 0.28 -2.64
CA ILE A 421 -2.79 1.51 -1.89
C ILE A 421 -4.22 2.03 -2.10
N HIS A 422 -4.73 1.99 -3.35
CA HIS A 422 -6.07 2.48 -3.69
C HIS A 422 -6.97 1.46 -4.42
N LYS A 423 -6.50 0.22 -4.59
CA LYS A 423 -7.18 -0.82 -5.37
C LYS A 423 -6.68 -2.21 -5.03
N ILE A 424 -7.42 -3.24 -5.43
CA ILE A 424 -6.92 -4.61 -5.49
C ILE A 424 -6.25 -4.83 -6.85
N LEU A 425 -5.00 -5.32 -6.86
CA LEU A 425 -4.31 -5.66 -8.10
C LEU A 425 -4.74 -7.03 -8.61
N TYR A 426 -4.79 -8.01 -7.71
CA TYR A 426 -5.05 -9.40 -8.04
C TYR A 426 -5.94 -10.08 -6.99
N THR A 427 -6.94 -10.81 -7.48
CA THR A 427 -7.88 -11.63 -6.70
C THR A 427 -7.67 -13.11 -6.99
N MET A 428 -8.21 -13.97 -6.12
CA MET A 428 -8.39 -15.38 -6.44
C MET A 428 -9.32 -15.53 -7.65
N ASP A 429 -9.19 -16.63 -8.38
CA ASP A 429 -10.06 -16.92 -9.52
C ASP A 429 -11.53 -16.95 -9.08
N GLU A 430 -12.42 -16.57 -10.01
CA GLU A 430 -13.87 -16.42 -9.79
C GLU A 430 -14.27 -15.37 -8.74
N HIS A 431 -13.32 -14.62 -8.20
CA HIS A 431 -13.58 -13.54 -7.27
C HIS A 431 -13.34 -12.16 -7.88
N GLU A 432 -14.25 -11.24 -7.58
CA GLU A 432 -14.31 -9.92 -8.19
C GLU A 432 -14.39 -8.81 -7.14
N VAL A 433 -13.91 -7.63 -7.51
CA VAL A 433 -13.98 -6.44 -6.67
C VAL A 433 -15.32 -5.77 -6.90
N CYS A 434 -16.05 -5.42 -5.84
CA CYS A 434 -17.32 -4.72 -5.96
C CYS A 434 -17.18 -3.26 -5.52
N SER A 435 -17.56 -2.33 -6.38
CA SER A 435 -17.65 -0.91 -6.00
C SER A 435 -18.96 -0.66 -5.27
N LEU A 436 -18.88 -0.18 -4.03
CA LEU A 436 -20.05 0.27 -3.31
C LEU A 436 -20.65 1.51 -3.99
N ALA A 437 -21.97 1.56 -4.05
CA ALA A 437 -22.74 2.72 -4.44
C ALA A 437 -22.50 3.86 -3.43
N PRO A 438 -22.40 5.12 -3.88
CA PRO A 438 -22.27 6.27 -2.98
C PRO A 438 -23.34 6.33 -1.90
N GLU A 439 -24.54 5.81 -2.15
CA GLU A 439 -25.66 5.75 -1.20
C GLU A 439 -25.46 4.68 -0.12
N THR A 440 -24.65 3.66 -0.40
CA THR A 440 -24.30 2.60 0.55
C THR A 440 -23.13 3.02 1.42
N ALA A 441 -22.04 3.50 0.83
CA ALA A 441 -20.88 3.99 1.57
C ALA A 441 -19.98 4.92 0.73
N LEU A 442 -19.30 5.84 1.42
CA LEU A 442 -18.24 6.66 0.85
C LEU A 442 -17.00 6.59 1.75
N LEU A 443 -15.83 6.76 1.13
CA LEU A 443 -14.60 7.05 1.85
C LEU A 443 -14.55 8.55 2.10
N HIS A 444 -14.62 8.94 3.38
CA HIS A 444 -14.43 10.31 3.82
C HIS A 444 -12.93 10.57 3.96
N HIS A 445 -12.38 11.51 3.20
CA HIS A 445 -10.97 11.90 3.26
C HIS A 445 -10.82 13.33 3.77
N TYR A 446 -10.36 13.48 5.01
CA TYR A 446 -10.20 14.75 5.72
C TYR A 446 -8.87 15.41 5.37
N ARG A 447 -8.83 16.05 4.19
CA ARG A 447 -7.62 16.66 3.64
C ARG A 447 -7.97 17.80 2.70
N ILE A 448 -7.15 18.84 2.70
CA ILE A 448 -7.25 19.95 1.73
C ILE A 448 -7.14 19.37 0.31
N PRO A 449 -8.20 19.47 -0.51
CA PRO A 449 -8.20 18.90 -1.85
C PRO A 449 -7.33 19.74 -2.80
N ASN A 450 -6.64 19.09 -3.74
CA ASN A 450 -5.77 19.78 -4.72
C ASN A 450 -6.52 20.76 -5.62
N ASN A 451 -7.82 20.56 -5.82
CA ASN A 451 -8.67 21.39 -6.67
C ASN A 451 -9.86 21.87 -5.85
N ARG A 452 -10.21 23.16 -5.96
CA ARG A 452 -11.43 23.70 -5.37
C ARG A 452 -12.63 23.23 -6.20
N LYS A 453 -13.54 22.50 -5.56
CA LYS A 453 -14.83 22.06 -6.11
C LYS A 453 -15.94 22.60 -5.24
N THR A 454 -17.17 22.53 -5.72
CA THR A 454 -18.35 22.88 -4.93
C THR A 454 -18.40 22.03 -3.66
N GLU A 455 -18.67 22.67 -2.54
CA GLU A 455 -18.83 22.00 -1.26
C GLU A 455 -20.32 21.85 -0.93
N ILE A 456 -20.67 20.74 -0.28
CA ILE A 456 -22.00 20.43 0.20
C ILE A 456 -21.92 19.91 1.64
N ALA A 457 -22.98 20.17 2.40
CA ALA A 457 -23.11 19.64 3.76
C ALA A 457 -23.34 18.13 3.73
N ASP A 458 -22.59 17.40 4.55
CA ASP A 458 -22.70 15.97 4.78
C ASP A 458 -22.61 15.68 6.28
N HIS A 459 -23.77 15.39 6.87
CA HIS A 459 -23.96 15.10 8.29
C HIS A 459 -23.90 13.60 8.61
N THR A 460 -23.38 12.76 7.70
CA THR A 460 -23.43 11.30 7.87
C THR A 460 -22.72 10.83 9.15
N LEU A 461 -21.66 11.53 9.60
CA LEU A 461 -20.95 11.19 10.84
C LEU A 461 -21.68 11.58 12.13
N ASP A 462 -22.69 12.46 12.08
CA ASP A 462 -23.38 12.95 13.28
C ASP A 462 -24.03 11.80 14.06
N LYS A 463 -24.43 10.72 13.37
CA LYS A 463 -24.98 9.51 14.00
C LYS A 463 -24.00 8.75 14.91
N TYR A 464 -22.70 9.01 14.81
CA TYR A 464 -21.68 8.41 15.69
C TYR A 464 -21.17 9.39 16.76
N LYS A 465 -21.39 10.69 16.56
CA LYS A 465 -20.71 11.78 17.27
C LYS A 465 -20.78 11.67 18.79
N GLU A 466 -21.97 11.53 19.36
CA GLU A 466 -22.17 11.43 20.82
C GLU A 466 -21.37 10.25 21.41
N LYS A 467 -21.49 9.07 20.80
CA LYS A 467 -20.83 7.86 21.29
C LYS A 467 -19.31 7.96 21.15
N VAL A 468 -18.80 8.48 20.04
CA VAL A 468 -17.34 8.66 19.84
C VAL A 468 -16.77 9.64 20.85
N LEU A 469 -17.38 10.82 21.02
CA LEU A 469 -16.88 11.83 21.96
C LEU A 469 -16.81 11.29 23.40
N SER A 470 -17.82 10.49 23.81
CA SER A 470 -17.81 9.83 25.11
C SER A 470 -16.62 8.86 25.26
N GLN A 471 -16.30 8.07 24.24
CA GLN A 471 -15.18 7.12 24.28
C GLN A 471 -13.83 7.83 24.26
N ILE A 472 -13.67 8.87 23.42
CA ILE A 472 -12.44 9.68 23.37
C ILE A 472 -12.12 10.25 24.76
N GLN A 473 -13.12 10.80 25.46
CA GLN A 473 -12.94 11.34 26.80
C GLN A 473 -12.51 10.25 27.80
N LEU A 474 -13.16 9.08 27.78
CA LEU A 474 -12.81 7.95 28.64
C LEU A 474 -11.38 7.44 28.38
N VAL A 475 -10.96 7.36 27.12
CA VAL A 475 -9.59 6.95 26.76
C VAL A 475 -8.58 7.95 27.30
N ARG A 476 -8.82 9.25 27.12
CA ARG A 476 -7.94 10.31 27.63
C ARG A 476 -7.79 10.22 29.14
N GLU A 477 -8.89 10.10 29.89
CA GLU A 477 -8.85 9.98 31.35
C GLU A 477 -8.03 8.78 31.82
N ARG A 478 -8.23 7.62 31.19
CA ARG A 478 -7.48 6.40 31.52
C ARG A 478 -6.00 6.51 31.19
N VAL A 479 -5.65 7.04 30.02
CA VAL A 479 -4.25 7.23 29.62
C VAL A 479 -3.54 8.21 30.55
N MET A 480 -4.21 9.30 30.93
CA MET A 480 -3.66 10.26 31.89
C MET A 480 -3.42 9.61 33.26
N ALA A 481 -4.35 8.79 33.75
CA ALA A 481 -4.22 8.10 35.04
C ALA A 481 -3.12 7.03 35.05
N GLU A 482 -2.96 6.28 33.95
CA GLU A 482 -2.05 5.13 33.88
C GLU A 482 -0.62 5.49 33.46
N TYR A 483 -0.44 6.48 32.57
CA TYR A 483 0.83 6.69 31.87
C TYR A 483 1.45 8.09 32.01
N LYS A 484 0.75 9.07 32.59
CA LYS A 484 1.30 10.43 32.83
C LYS A 484 1.56 10.71 34.31
N LYS A 485 2.33 9.83 34.97
CA LYS A 485 2.96 10.14 36.26
C LYS A 485 4.29 10.88 36.07
#